data_AF-A0A7V7E8P3-F1
#
_entry.id   AF-A0A7V7E8P3-F1
#
_cell.length_a   1.000
_cell.length_b   1.000
_cell.length_c   1.000
_cell.angle_alpha   90.00
_cell.angle_beta   90.00
_cell.angle_gamma   90.00
#
_symmetry.space_group_name_H-M   'P 1'
#
loop_
_entity.id
_entity.type
_entity.pdbx_description
1 polymer ?
#
loop_
_entity_poly.entity_id
_entity_poly.type
_entity_poly.pdbx_seq_one_letter_code
_entity_poly.pdbx_strand_id
1 'polypeptide(L)'
;MKRLAVLALAGLLAACVGQPQSSSTAYRPYKTTATADPAAQARPAAPPTVADLGADPDRFRGLSSQEVTGFLGEPSFRRREKPAEIWQYYGQGCVLDLFLYDDNAVKRVSHAELRGQPSCLPRLLEGHKG
;
A
#
# COMPACT_ATOMS: atom_id res chain seq x y z
N MET A 1 -45.01 7.02 -45.51
CA MET A 1 -46.32 6.85 -44.83
C MET A 1 -46.25 5.64 -43.91
N LYS A 2 -46.35 5.88 -42.58
CA LYS A 2 -46.92 5.05 -41.48
C LYS A 2 -46.76 3.52 -41.59
N ARG A 3 -46.20 2.81 -40.59
CA ARG A 3 -46.70 2.70 -39.20
C ARG A 3 -45.61 2.27 -38.22
N LEU A 4 -45.62 2.92 -37.06
CA LEU A 4 -44.95 2.53 -35.83
C LEU A 4 -45.46 1.16 -35.35
N ALA A 5 -44.55 0.31 -34.88
CA ALA A 5 -44.86 -0.73 -33.91
C ALA A 5 -43.85 -0.61 -32.76
N VAL A 6 -44.26 0.13 -31.74
CA VAL A 6 -43.65 0.11 -30.41
C VAL A 6 -43.97 -1.25 -29.81
N LEU A 7 -42.96 -2.08 -29.58
CA LEU A 7 -43.05 -3.22 -28.69
C LEU A 7 -42.02 -3.02 -27.58
N ALA A 8 -42.52 -2.48 -26.48
CA ALA A 8 -41.87 -2.54 -25.19
C ALA A 8 -41.73 -4.02 -24.80
N LEU A 9 -40.50 -4.52 -24.69
CA LEU A 9 -40.22 -5.67 -23.83
C LEU A 9 -39.34 -5.20 -22.69
N ALA A 10 -40.02 -4.99 -21.57
CA ALA A 10 -39.45 -4.78 -20.26
C ALA A 10 -38.68 -6.03 -19.79
N GLY A 11 -37.56 -5.78 -19.11
CA GLY A 11 -37.18 -6.52 -17.91
C GLY A 11 -36.56 -7.90 -18.09
N LEU A 12 -35.23 -7.94 -18.14
CA LEU A 12 -34.45 -9.02 -17.50
C LEU A 12 -33.23 -8.38 -16.79
N LEU A 13 -33.50 -7.65 -15.71
CA LEU A 13 -32.52 -7.41 -14.66
C LEU A 13 -32.32 -8.75 -13.94
N ALA A 14 -31.40 -9.57 -14.44
CA ALA A 14 -30.92 -10.75 -13.72
C ALA A 14 -30.14 -10.26 -12.49
N ALA A 15 -30.87 -10.07 -11.39
CA ALA A 15 -30.29 -9.87 -10.07
C ALA A 15 -29.57 -11.17 -9.68
N CYS A 16 -28.23 -11.13 -9.62
CA CYS A 16 -27.47 -12.15 -8.91
C CYS A 16 -27.87 -12.07 -7.44
N VAL A 17 -28.74 -13.00 -7.02
CA VAL A 17 -29.03 -13.23 -5.61
C VAL A 17 -27.73 -13.67 -4.94
N GLY A 18 -27.20 -12.81 -4.07
CA GLY A 18 -26.04 -13.12 -3.23
C GLY A 18 -26.47 -14.13 -2.17
N GLN A 19 -26.01 -15.36 -2.31
CA GLN A 19 -26.31 -16.46 -1.40
C GLN A 19 -25.61 -16.21 -0.04
N PRO A 20 -26.30 -16.31 1.10
CA PRO A 20 -25.68 -16.13 2.42
C PRO A 20 -24.74 -17.32 2.70
N GLN A 21 -23.44 -17.06 2.69
CA GLN A 21 -22.43 -18.02 3.10
C GLN A 21 -22.46 -18.15 4.62
N SER A 22 -23.22 -19.13 5.09
CA SER A 22 -23.07 -19.68 6.45
C SER A 22 -21.79 -20.50 6.50
N SER A 23 -20.66 -19.84 6.78
CA SER A 23 -19.41 -20.52 7.10
C SER A 23 -19.27 -20.57 8.62
N SER A 24 -19.95 -21.56 9.24
CA SER A 24 -19.68 -21.96 10.62
C SER A 24 -18.45 -22.87 10.61
N THR A 25 -17.27 -22.26 10.73
CA THR A 25 -16.03 -22.99 11.00
C THR A 25 -15.83 -23.06 12.50
N ALA A 26 -15.90 -24.28 13.03
CA ALA A 26 -15.73 -24.59 14.44
C ALA A 26 -14.51 -23.90 15.08
N TYR A 27 -14.77 -23.20 16.17
CA TYR A 27 -13.78 -22.62 17.07
C TYR A 27 -12.89 -23.74 17.63
N ARG A 28 -11.62 -23.78 17.19
CA ARG A 28 -10.57 -24.54 17.85
C ARG A 28 -10.13 -23.76 19.10
N PRO A 29 -10.20 -24.33 20.32
CA PRO A 29 -9.59 -23.69 21.46
C PRO A 29 -8.07 -23.69 21.23
N TYR A 30 -7.48 -22.52 21.02
CA TYR A 30 -6.04 -22.37 21.06
C TYR A 30 -5.63 -22.60 22.51
N LYS A 31 -4.82 -23.62 22.74
CA LYS A 31 -4.21 -23.89 24.03
C LYS A 31 -3.19 -22.79 24.29
N THR A 32 -3.51 -21.94 25.27
CA THR A 32 -2.59 -20.96 25.83
C THR A 32 -1.36 -21.66 26.40
N THR A 33 -0.20 -21.34 25.84
CA THR A 33 1.03 -21.18 26.62
C THR A 33 1.55 -19.78 26.35
N ALA A 34 1.15 -18.87 27.23
CA ALA A 34 1.86 -17.64 27.47
C ALA A 34 3.21 -18.00 28.08
N THR A 35 4.26 -17.83 27.31
CA THR A 35 5.54 -17.36 27.83
C THR A 35 5.88 -16.16 26.96
N ALA A 36 5.26 -15.04 27.32
CA ALA A 36 5.76 -13.75 26.91
C ALA A 36 7.12 -13.60 27.60
N ASP A 37 8.19 -13.70 26.83
CA ASP A 37 9.45 -13.06 27.22
C ASP A 37 9.19 -11.56 27.18
N PRO A 38 9.12 -10.86 28.33
CA PRO A 38 9.07 -9.43 28.34
C PRO A 38 10.50 -8.94 28.15
N ALA A 39 10.70 -8.07 27.16
CA ALA A 39 11.95 -7.35 26.92
C ALA A 39 13.05 -8.10 26.13
N ALA A 40 12.72 -8.58 24.94
CA ALA A 40 13.53 -8.16 23.80
C ALA A 40 13.07 -6.76 23.41
N GLN A 41 13.45 -5.75 24.19
CA GLN A 41 13.44 -4.38 23.71
C GLN A 41 14.30 -4.41 22.46
N ALA A 42 13.67 -4.36 21.29
CA ALA A 42 14.38 -4.17 20.04
C ALA A 42 15.20 -2.90 20.26
N ARG A 43 16.51 -3.10 20.46
CA ARG A 43 17.50 -2.04 20.44
C ARG A 43 17.13 -1.18 19.22
N PRO A 44 17.05 0.15 19.32
CA PRO A 44 16.76 0.96 18.15
C PRO A 44 17.73 0.53 17.06
N ALA A 45 17.21 -0.15 16.03
CA ALA A 45 18.02 -0.45 14.87
C ALA A 45 18.51 0.91 14.39
N ALA A 46 19.80 0.99 14.05
CA ALA A 46 20.31 2.22 13.44
C ALA A 46 19.34 2.60 12.28
N PRO A 47 18.99 3.89 12.13
CA PRO A 47 18.12 4.31 11.05
C PRO A 47 18.68 3.74 9.73
N PRO A 48 17.83 3.16 8.87
CA PRO A 48 18.30 2.69 7.58
C PRO A 48 19.00 3.84 6.84
N THR A 49 20.03 3.53 6.08
CA THR A 49 20.66 4.52 5.19
C THR A 49 19.99 4.47 3.82
N VAL A 50 20.19 5.51 2.99
CA VAL A 50 19.70 5.46 1.60
C VAL A 50 20.31 4.28 0.82
N ALA A 51 21.53 3.85 1.18
CA ALA A 51 22.16 2.68 0.57
C ALA A 51 21.40 1.38 0.90
N ASP A 52 20.73 1.31 2.04
CA ASP A 52 19.95 0.14 2.45
C ASP A 52 18.66 -0.03 1.64
N LEU A 53 18.14 1.04 1.03
CA LEU A 53 16.94 0.97 0.19
C LEU A 53 17.21 0.22 -1.13
N GLY A 54 18.40 0.35 -1.69
CA GLY A 54 18.87 -0.44 -2.82
C GLY A 54 17.93 -0.42 -4.04
N ALA A 55 17.79 -1.57 -4.71
CA ALA A 55 16.95 -1.74 -5.89
C ALA A 55 15.59 -2.41 -5.60
N ASP A 56 15.25 -2.61 -4.31
CA ASP A 56 14.04 -3.32 -3.89
C ASP A 56 13.05 -2.34 -3.24
N PRO A 57 11.88 -2.09 -3.86
CA PRO A 57 10.88 -1.17 -3.30
C PRO A 57 10.32 -1.65 -1.95
N ASP A 58 10.32 -2.95 -1.63
CA ASP A 58 9.81 -3.43 -0.34
C ASP A 58 10.67 -2.96 0.86
N ARG A 59 11.90 -2.49 0.61
CA ARG A 59 12.78 -1.90 1.64
C ARG A 59 12.24 -0.61 2.26
N PHE A 60 11.23 0.02 1.63
CA PHE A 60 10.54 1.17 2.19
C PHE A 60 9.49 0.81 3.25
N ARG A 61 9.07 -0.46 3.34
CA ARG A 61 8.01 -0.89 4.26
C ARG A 61 8.41 -0.62 5.72
N GLY A 62 7.48 -0.04 6.47
CA GLY A 62 7.65 0.30 7.87
C GLY A 62 8.29 1.66 8.13
N LEU A 63 8.89 2.30 7.12
CA LEU A 63 9.40 3.66 7.26
C LEU A 63 8.26 4.63 7.53
N SER A 64 8.50 5.56 8.45
CA SER A 64 7.62 6.70 8.69
C SER A 64 7.69 7.69 7.54
N SER A 65 6.64 8.50 7.41
CA SER A 65 6.60 9.63 6.49
C SER A 65 7.81 10.55 6.65
N GLN A 66 8.30 10.76 7.88
CA GLN A 66 9.47 11.58 8.16
C GLN A 66 10.78 10.92 7.70
N GLU A 67 10.95 9.62 7.89
CA GLU A 67 12.13 8.89 7.38
C GLU A 67 12.15 8.91 5.85
N VAL A 68 11.00 8.66 5.21
CA VAL A 68 10.88 8.71 3.75
C VAL A 68 11.26 10.09 3.22
N THR A 69 10.73 11.18 3.78
CA THR A 69 11.12 12.53 3.33
C THR A 69 12.55 12.90 3.71
N GLY A 70 13.10 12.31 4.77
CA GLY A 70 14.51 12.44 5.12
C GLY A 70 15.45 11.80 4.09
N PHE A 71 15.01 10.71 3.43
CA PHE A 71 15.83 10.03 2.41
C PHE A 71 15.62 10.56 1.00
N LEU A 72 14.38 10.88 0.63
CA LEU A 72 13.99 11.20 -0.75
C LEU A 72 13.54 12.64 -0.95
N GLY A 73 13.50 13.44 0.12
CA GLY A 73 12.83 14.72 0.10
C GLY A 73 11.31 14.60 -0.04
N GLU A 74 10.69 15.72 -0.40
CA GLU A 74 9.27 15.81 -0.59
C GLU A 74 8.81 15.03 -1.84
N PRO A 75 7.73 14.25 -1.76
CA PRO A 75 7.23 13.51 -2.92
C PRO A 75 6.76 14.46 -4.02
N SER A 76 6.94 14.04 -5.27
CA SER A 76 6.50 14.77 -6.45
C SER A 76 4.98 14.92 -6.51
N PHE A 77 4.24 13.99 -5.91
CA PHE A 77 2.79 14.04 -5.80
C PHE A 77 2.31 13.36 -4.51
N ARG A 78 1.27 13.93 -3.89
CA ARG A 78 0.57 13.35 -2.73
C ARG A 78 -0.93 13.30 -3.00
N ARG A 79 -1.56 12.16 -2.76
CA ARG A 79 -3.01 11.98 -2.79
C ARG A 79 -3.49 11.39 -1.49
N ARG A 80 -4.55 11.96 -0.91
CA ARG A 80 -5.19 11.42 0.29
C ARG A 80 -6.35 10.54 -0.14
N GLU A 81 -6.27 9.26 0.17
CA GLU A 81 -7.31 8.25 -0.09
C GLU A 81 -7.63 7.54 1.22
N LYS A 82 -8.40 8.19 2.09
CA LYS A 82 -8.63 7.69 3.46
C LYS A 82 -9.02 6.20 3.44
N PRO A 83 -8.37 5.36 4.29
CA PRO A 83 -7.45 5.74 5.38
C PRO A 83 -5.99 5.97 4.95
N ALA A 84 -5.65 5.76 3.68
CA ALA A 84 -4.29 5.88 3.16
C ALA A 84 -3.91 7.29 2.67
N GLU A 85 -2.61 7.52 2.56
CA GLU A 85 -2.02 8.51 1.68
C GLU A 85 -1.12 7.82 0.66
N ILE A 86 -1.19 8.26 -0.58
CA ILE A 86 -0.35 7.76 -1.67
C ILE A 86 0.63 8.85 -2.03
N TRP A 87 1.91 8.55 -1.91
CA TRP A 87 3.00 9.43 -2.28
C TRP A 87 3.68 8.88 -3.53
N GLN A 88 3.99 9.75 -4.48
CA GLN A 88 4.67 9.37 -5.71
C GLN A 88 5.96 10.17 -5.87
N TYR A 89 7.05 9.46 -6.14
CA TYR A 89 8.33 10.04 -6.51
C TYR A 89 8.58 9.76 -7.98
N TYR A 90 8.82 10.82 -8.76
CA TYR A 90 9.10 10.71 -10.18
C TYR A 90 10.61 10.73 -10.44
N GLY A 91 11.04 9.88 -11.37
CA GLY A 91 12.37 9.88 -11.96
C GLY A 91 12.28 9.58 -13.45
N GLN A 92 13.42 9.47 -14.13
CA GLN A 92 13.45 9.22 -15.58
C GLN A 92 12.85 7.84 -15.92
N GLY A 93 11.58 7.84 -16.37
CA GLY A 93 10.84 6.62 -16.70
C GLY A 93 10.54 5.73 -15.50
N CYS A 94 10.55 6.31 -14.29
CA CYS A 94 10.41 5.60 -13.03
C CYS A 94 9.40 6.33 -12.14
N VAL A 95 8.45 5.60 -11.57
CA VAL A 95 7.61 6.11 -10.49
C VAL A 95 7.66 5.14 -9.32
N LEU A 96 8.03 5.65 -8.15
CA LEU A 96 7.91 4.93 -6.88
C LEU A 96 6.63 5.42 -6.19
N ASP A 97 5.67 4.52 -6.03
CA ASP A 97 4.44 4.75 -5.27
C ASP A 97 4.61 4.18 -3.85
N LEU A 98 4.37 5.01 -2.84
CA LEU A 98 4.37 4.61 -1.44
C LEU A 98 2.96 4.77 -0.86
N PHE A 99 2.46 3.72 -0.23
CA PHE A 99 1.13 3.68 0.37
C PHE A 99 1.27 3.76 1.89
N LEU A 100 0.91 4.90 2.46
CA LEU A 100 1.08 5.21 3.88
C LEU A 100 -0.26 5.10 4.62
N TYR A 101 -0.24 4.46 5.79
CA TYR A 101 -1.38 4.36 6.70
C TYR A 101 -1.00 4.91 8.08
N ASP A 102 -2.00 5.30 8.87
CA ASP A 102 -1.75 5.65 10.27
C ASP A 102 -1.38 4.41 11.08
N ASP A 103 -0.25 4.47 11.77
CA ASP A 103 0.20 3.54 12.79
C ASP A 103 0.58 4.37 14.02
N ASN A 104 -0.21 4.27 15.10
CA ASN A 104 -0.03 5.05 16.33
C ASN A 104 0.11 6.57 16.08
N ALA A 105 -0.77 7.13 15.23
CA ALA A 105 -0.77 8.53 14.78
C ALA A 105 0.43 8.95 13.91
N VAL A 106 1.29 8.02 13.49
CA VAL A 106 2.38 8.25 12.54
C VAL A 106 2.03 7.58 11.21
N LYS A 107 2.14 8.32 10.11
CA LYS A 107 2.00 7.73 8.77
C LYS A 107 3.20 6.82 8.48
N ARG A 108 2.96 5.55 8.16
CA ARG A 108 4.01 4.57 7.82
C ARG A 108 3.70 3.87 6.50
N VAL A 109 4.75 3.59 5.74
CA VAL A 109 4.65 2.83 4.48
C VAL A 109 4.23 1.39 4.79
N SER A 110 3.04 1.01 4.32
CA SER A 110 2.55 -0.37 4.40
C SER A 110 2.90 -1.15 3.13
N HIS A 111 2.94 -0.46 1.99
CA HIS A 111 3.26 -1.03 0.69
C HIS A 111 4.03 -0.04 -0.19
N ALA A 112 4.86 -0.56 -1.08
CA ALA A 112 5.62 0.20 -2.06
C ALA A 112 5.53 -0.50 -3.42
N GLU A 113 5.30 0.27 -4.48
CA GLU A 113 5.23 -0.23 -5.85
C GLU A 113 6.19 0.57 -6.74
N LEU A 114 6.88 -0.14 -7.63
CA LEU A 114 7.72 0.48 -8.64
C LEU A 114 7.08 0.33 -10.02
N ARG A 115 6.72 1.45 -10.64
CA ARG A 115 6.28 1.50 -12.03
C ARG A 115 7.44 1.92 -12.92
N GLY A 116 7.96 0.97 -13.69
CA GLY A 116 9.12 1.14 -14.55
C GLY A 116 9.89 -0.17 -14.70
N GLN A 117 11.11 -0.08 -15.23
CA GLN A 117 12.04 -1.22 -15.18
C GLN A 117 12.66 -1.32 -13.78
N PRO A 118 12.90 -2.51 -13.22
CA PRO A 118 13.49 -2.65 -11.87
C PRO A 118 14.80 -1.88 -11.67
N SER A 119 15.62 -1.75 -12.72
CA SER A 119 16.86 -0.97 -12.72
C SER A 119 16.67 0.55 -12.63
N CYS A 120 15.43 1.06 -12.66
CA CYS A 120 15.15 2.48 -12.56
C CYS A 120 15.18 2.99 -11.12
N LEU A 121 14.87 2.15 -10.13
CA LEU A 121 14.79 2.58 -8.72
C LEU A 121 16.13 3.17 -8.23
N PRO A 122 17.30 2.52 -8.41
CA PRO A 122 18.56 3.11 -7.97
C PRO A 122 18.82 4.52 -8.53
N ARG A 123 18.50 4.74 -9.81
CA ARG A 123 18.65 6.07 -10.45
C ARG A 123 17.68 7.11 -9.88
N LEU A 124 16.46 6.68 -9.53
CA LEU A 124 15.52 7.55 -8.81
C LEU A 124 16.10 7.93 -7.45
N LEU A 125 16.60 6.96 -6.66
CA LEU A 125 17.19 7.23 -5.35
C LEU A 125 18.40 8.17 -5.45
N GLU A 126 19.27 7.99 -6.44
CA GLU A 126 20.41 8.88 -6.70
C GLU A 126 19.98 10.32 -7.00
N GLY A 127 18.92 10.50 -7.78
CA GLY A 127 18.41 11.83 -8.12
C GLY A 127 17.68 12.55 -6.98
N HIS A 128 17.19 11.80 -5.98
CA HIS A 128 16.47 12.33 -4.81
C HIS A 128 17.34 12.42 -3.54
N LYS A 129 18.61 11.99 -3.60
CA LYS A 129 19.61 12.28 -2.57
C LYS A 129 19.94 13.78 -2.64
N GLY A 130 19.25 14.58 -1.83
CA GLY A 130 19.61 15.98 -1.57
C GLY A 130 20.90 16.10 -0.76
#